data_AF-A0A1W0W9C9-F1
#
_entry.id   AF-A0A1W0W9C9-F1
#
_cell.length_a   1.000
_cell.length_b   1.000
_cell.length_c   1.000
_cell.angle_alpha   90.00
_cell.angle_beta   90.00
_cell.angle_gamma   90.00
#
_symmetry.space_group_name_H-M   'P 1'
#
loop_
_entity.id
_entity.type
_entity.pdbx_description
1 polymer ?
#
loop_
_entity_poly.entity_id
_entity_poly.type
_entity_poly.pdbx_seq_one_letter_code
_entity_poly.pdbx_strand_id
1 'polypeptide(L)'
;MQTFTSNDVKVYNLSAGKSLPNWITDRKRRQMEKTDVNIRRRIELIQDFEMPEVSNCIRVSPDGQYILASGAYKPRVRCYDTQEMSMKFERCMDAEIVKFLVLSQDYSKLIFLHSDR
;
A
#
# COMPACT_ATOMS: atom_id res chain seq x y z
N MET A 1 -14.60 7.29 3.05
CA MET A 1 -14.02 8.54 2.51
C MET A 1 -14.09 9.60 3.59
N GLN A 2 -12.93 10.06 4.08
CA GLN A 2 -12.87 11.19 5.02
C GLN A 2 -12.44 12.43 4.26
N THR A 3 -13.08 13.56 4.55
CA THR A 3 -12.76 14.86 3.95
C THR A 3 -12.15 15.76 5.00
N PHE A 4 -11.01 16.33 4.68
CA PHE A 4 -10.35 17.35 5.49
C PHE A 4 -10.30 18.64 4.69
N THR A 5 -10.62 19.78 5.30
CA THR A 5 -10.53 21.08 4.66
C THR A 5 -9.43 21.90 5.31
N SER A 6 -8.46 22.35 4.52
CA SER A 6 -7.40 23.24 4.97
C SER A 6 -7.22 24.35 3.94
N ASN A 7 -7.17 25.60 4.39
CA ASN A 7 -7.05 26.79 3.55
C ASN A 7 -8.07 26.82 2.39
N ASP A 8 -9.31 26.46 2.67
CA ASP A 8 -10.42 26.39 1.69
C ASP A 8 -10.22 25.34 0.56
N VAL A 9 -9.24 24.44 0.72
CA VAL A 9 -8.99 23.31 -0.18
C VAL A 9 -9.48 22.02 0.47
N LYS A 10 -10.30 21.26 -0.26
CA LYS A 10 -10.79 19.93 0.16
C LYS A 10 -9.76 18.86 -0.15
N VAL A 11 -9.27 18.20 0.88
CA VAL A 11 -8.41 17.02 0.81
C VAL A 11 -9.24 15.78 1.07
N TYR A 12 -9.16 14.80 0.18
CA TYR A 12 -9.92 13.56 0.26
C TYR A 12 -9.01 12.41 0.66
N ASN A 13 -9.26 11.81 1.81
CA ASN A 13 -8.62 10.56 2.19
C ASN A 13 -9.52 9.38 1.77
N LEU A 14 -9.07 8.69 0.72
CA LEU A 14 -9.78 7.59 0.09
C LEU A 14 -9.53 6.25 0.81
N SER A 15 -8.34 6.07 1.39
CA SER A 15 -7.93 4.87 2.14
C SER A 15 -8.02 5.04 3.66
N ALA A 16 -8.56 6.15 4.16
CA ALA A 16 -8.79 6.38 5.58
C ALA A 16 -9.77 5.36 6.17
N GLY A 17 -9.29 4.55 7.10
CA GLY A 17 -10.11 3.67 7.92
C GLY A 17 -9.29 2.71 8.76
N LYS A 18 -9.91 2.13 9.80
CA LYS A 18 -9.30 1.00 10.51
C LYS A 18 -9.28 -0.19 9.55
N SER A 19 -8.10 -0.73 9.25
CA SER A 19 -8.01 -2.02 8.57
C SER A 19 -8.61 -3.08 9.49
N LEU A 20 -9.40 -3.98 8.90
CA LEU A 20 -9.88 -5.14 9.63
C LEU A 20 -8.66 -6.05 9.82
N PRO A 21 -8.39 -6.53 11.04
CA PRO A 21 -7.27 -7.43 11.24
C PRO A 21 -7.42 -8.68 10.38
N ASN A 22 -6.32 -9.08 9.72
CA ASN A 22 -6.28 -10.23 8.80
C ASN A 22 -6.56 -11.58 9.48
N TRP A 23 -6.50 -11.64 10.82
CA TRP A 23 -6.81 -12.83 11.61
C TRP A 23 -8.31 -13.01 11.90
N ILE A 24 -9.18 -12.08 11.49
CA ILE A 24 -10.63 -12.19 11.68
C ILE A 24 -11.22 -13.17 10.65
N THR A 25 -12.02 -14.12 11.14
CA THR A 25 -12.75 -15.05 10.27
C THR A 25 -13.77 -14.35 9.39
N ASP A 26 -13.96 -14.83 8.16
CA ASP A 26 -14.95 -14.32 7.20
C ASP A 26 -16.36 -14.18 7.78
N ARG A 27 -16.77 -15.09 8.67
CA ARG A 27 -18.06 -15.01 9.37
C ARG A 27 -18.18 -13.75 10.23
N LYS A 28 -17.14 -13.42 11.01
CA LYS A 28 -17.10 -12.23 11.85
C LYS A 28 -17.00 -10.96 11.00
N ARG A 29 -16.22 -11.00 9.91
CA ARG A 29 -16.15 -9.91 8.92
C ARG A 29 -17.53 -9.58 8.34
N ARG A 30 -18.26 -10.57 7.84
CA ARG A 30 -19.64 -10.41 7.32
C ARG A 30 -20.63 -9.93 8.37
N GLN A 31 -20.47 -10.31 9.64
CA GLN A 31 -21.30 -9.79 10.73
C GLN A 31 -21.01 -8.31 10.98
N MET A 32 -19.74 -7.90 11.01
CA MET A 32 -19.36 -6.51 11.21
C MET A 32 -19.78 -5.61 10.04
N GLU A 33 -19.72 -6.10 8.80
CA GLU A 33 -20.25 -5.39 7.62
C GLU A 33 -21.77 -5.13 7.68
N LYS A 34 -22.52 -5.97 8.41
CA LYS A 34 -23.96 -5.75 8.64
C LYS A 34 -24.22 -4.71 9.71
N THR A 35 -23.38 -4.68 10.76
CA THR A 35 -23.57 -3.82 11.93
C THR A 35 -23.01 -2.42 11.72
N ASP A 36 -21.84 -2.29 11.06
CA ASP A 36 -21.12 -1.02 10.93
C ASP A 36 -21.15 -0.49 9.50
N VAL A 37 -21.82 0.65 9.32
CA VAL A 37 -21.94 1.34 8.03
C VAL A 37 -20.57 1.79 7.50
N ASN A 38 -19.61 2.09 8.37
CA ASN A 38 -18.28 2.53 7.96
C ASN A 38 -17.48 1.38 7.34
N ILE A 39 -17.62 0.17 7.87
CA ILE A 39 -17.01 -1.04 7.30
C ILE A 39 -17.68 -1.37 5.97
N ARG A 40 -19.01 -1.29 5.91
CA ARG A 40 -19.78 -1.56 4.69
C ARG A 40 -19.47 -0.59 3.54
N ARG A 41 -19.22 0.69 3.85
CA ARG A 41 -18.88 1.73 2.87
C ARG A 41 -17.38 1.95 2.73
N ARG A 42 -16.55 1.00 3.20
CA ARG A 42 -15.10 1.08 3.03
C ARG A 42 -14.77 1.00 1.54
N ILE A 43 -13.98 1.95 1.07
CA ILE A 43 -13.46 1.98 -0.30
C ILE A 43 -12.00 1.56 -0.21
N GLU A 44 -11.66 0.46 -0.85
CA GLU A 44 -10.27 0.08 -1.11
C GLU A 44 -10.01 0.30 -2.59
N LEU A 45 -9.05 1.17 -2.91
CA LEU A 45 -8.68 1.45 -4.28
C LEU A 45 -7.82 0.33 -4.83
N ILE A 46 -6.70 0.08 -4.18
CA ILE A 46 -5.75 -0.97 -4.54
C ILE A 46 -5.87 -2.06 -3.49
N GLN A 47 -6.05 -3.30 -3.95
CA GLN A 47 -6.15 -4.46 -3.08
C GLN A 47 -4.85 -4.69 -2.30
N ASP A 48 -4.98 -4.92 -0.98
CA ASP A 48 -3.87 -5.22 -0.06
C ASP A 48 -2.72 -4.20 -0.12
N PHE A 49 -3.07 -2.91 -0.31
CA PHE A 49 -2.14 -1.78 -0.30
C PHE A 49 -1.74 -1.38 1.12
N GLU A 50 -1.18 -2.33 1.86
CA GLU A 50 -0.69 -2.17 3.23
C GLU A 50 0.68 -2.86 3.41
N MET A 51 1.34 -2.57 4.53
CA MET A 51 2.53 -3.31 4.98
C MET A 51 2.25 -3.88 6.37
N PRO A 52 2.84 -5.03 6.74
CA PRO A 52 2.58 -5.66 8.05
C PRO A 52 2.93 -4.76 9.24
N GLU A 53 3.91 -3.87 9.08
CA GLU A 53 4.40 -2.99 10.15
C GLU A 53 4.47 -1.54 9.66
N VAL A 54 5.57 -1.17 8.99
CA VAL A 54 5.81 0.18 8.48
C VAL A 54 6.30 0.10 7.04
N SER A 55 5.87 1.07 6.23
CA SER A 55 6.44 1.34 4.92
C SER A 55 7.48 2.47 4.99
N ASN A 56 8.62 2.28 4.34
CA ASN A 56 9.73 3.24 4.39
C ASN A 56 9.71 4.19 3.21
N CYS A 57 9.60 3.63 2.00
CA CYS A 57 9.65 4.40 0.75
C CYS A 57 8.53 3.94 -0.18
N ILE A 58 7.97 4.90 -0.92
CA ILE A 58 7.00 4.66 -1.99
C ILE A 58 7.49 5.40 -3.24
N ARG A 59 7.43 4.74 -4.40
CA ARG A 59 7.73 5.32 -5.71
C ARG A 59 6.74 4.84 -6.74
N VAL A 60 6.41 5.72 -7.66
CA VAL A 60 5.63 5.38 -8.85
C VAL A 60 6.61 5.29 -10.01
N SER A 61 6.43 4.32 -10.89
CA SER A 61 7.18 4.25 -12.14
C SER A 61 6.89 5.47 -13.02
N PRO A 62 7.84 5.91 -13.86
CA PRO A 62 7.64 7.05 -14.76
C PRO A 62 6.43 6.92 -15.70
N ASP A 63 6.09 5.70 -16.13
CA ASP A 63 4.90 5.42 -16.93
C ASP A 63 3.57 5.50 -16.14
N GLY A 64 3.64 5.67 -14.81
CA GLY A 64 2.49 5.74 -13.92
C GLY A 64 1.80 4.40 -13.65
N GLN A 65 2.27 3.31 -14.26
CA GLN A 65 1.60 2.01 -14.25
C GLN A 65 1.86 1.22 -12.96
N TYR A 66 3.00 1.44 -12.32
CA TYR A 66 3.48 0.64 -11.20
C TYR A 66 3.72 1.49 -9.96
N ILE A 67 3.22 1.02 -8.83
CA ILE A 67 3.52 1.61 -7.53
C ILE A 67 4.38 0.61 -6.76
N LEU A 68 5.58 1.02 -6.38
CA LEU A 68 6.47 0.24 -5.55
C LEU A 68 6.49 0.80 -4.14
N ALA A 69 6.45 -0.08 -3.15
CA ALA A 69 6.54 0.26 -1.74
C ALA A 69 7.51 -0.68 -1.03
N SER A 70 8.39 -0.14 -0.19
CA SER A 70 9.25 -0.93 0.69
C SER A 70 8.68 -1.01 2.10
N GLY A 71 8.87 -2.15 2.77
CA GLY A 71 8.44 -2.39 4.15
C GLY A 71 9.56 -2.94 5.02
N ALA A 72 9.49 -2.66 6.33
CA ALA A 72 10.52 -3.01 7.31
C ALA A 72 10.44 -4.47 7.81
N TYR A 73 9.22 -4.98 8.10
CA TYR A 73 9.05 -6.32 8.66
C TYR A 73 9.36 -7.45 7.65
N LYS A 74 10.44 -8.19 7.90
CA LYS A 74 11.13 -9.02 6.90
C LYS A 74 11.33 -8.17 5.63
N PRO A 75 12.43 -7.38 5.58
CA PRO A 75 12.61 -6.33 4.59
C PRO A 75 12.08 -6.74 3.23
N ARG A 76 11.14 -5.99 2.68
CA ARG A 76 10.45 -6.39 1.45
C ARG A 76 10.16 -5.21 0.54
N VAL A 77 9.99 -5.51 -0.74
CA VAL A 77 9.41 -4.60 -1.71
C VAL A 77 8.15 -5.23 -2.29
N ARG A 78 7.07 -4.47 -2.34
CA ARG A 78 5.83 -4.81 -3.04
C ARG A 78 5.70 -3.95 -4.27
N CYS A 79 5.29 -4.56 -5.38
CA CYS A 79 4.92 -3.86 -6.60
C CYS A 79 3.42 -4.04 -6.82
N TYR A 80 2.73 -2.94 -7.05
CA TYR A 80 1.30 -2.87 -7.31
C TYR A 80 1.08 -2.39 -8.74
N ASP A 81 0.16 -3.05 -9.42
CA ASP A 81 -0.25 -2.69 -10.77
C ASP A 81 -1.47 -1.77 -10.70
N THR A 82 -1.40 -0.61 -11.33
CA THR A 82 -2.50 0.37 -11.32
C THR A 82 -3.61 0.04 -12.29
N GLN A 83 -3.37 -0.83 -13.30
CA GLN A 83 -4.44 -1.29 -14.19
C GLN A 83 -5.28 -2.37 -13.52
N GLU A 84 -4.61 -3.34 -12.89
CA GLU A 84 -5.28 -4.47 -12.21
C GLU A 84 -5.67 -4.15 -10.76
N MET A 85 -5.31 -2.95 -10.27
CA MET A 85 -5.62 -2.45 -8.93
C MET A 85 -5.26 -3.45 -7.80
N SER A 86 -4.16 -4.17 -7.97
CA SER A 86 -3.76 -5.27 -7.10
C SER A 86 -2.24 -5.42 -7.02
N MET A 87 -1.78 -6.23 -6.07
CA MET A 87 -0.36 -6.53 -5.91
C MET A 87 0.12 -7.45 -7.04
N LYS A 88 1.09 -6.97 -7.81
CA LYS A 88 1.73 -7.73 -8.89
C LYS A 88 2.70 -8.77 -8.35
N PHE A 89 3.56 -8.35 -7.42
CA PHE A 89 4.47 -9.26 -6.72
C PHE A 89 4.99 -8.65 -5.42
N GLU A 90 5.55 -9.53 -4.60
CA GLU A 90 6.32 -9.17 -3.41
C GLU A 90 7.67 -9.89 -3.44
N ARG A 91 8.74 -9.21 -3.00
CA ARG A 91 10.06 -9.82 -2.78
C ARG A 91 10.63 -9.41 -1.44
N CYS A 92 11.16 -10.37 -0.70
CA CYS A 92 11.95 -10.12 0.50
C CYS A 92 13.41 -9.83 0.11
N MET A 93 14.06 -9.01 0.91
CA MET A 93 15.45 -8.60 0.82
C MET A 93 16.18 -8.97 2.11
N ASP A 94 17.49 -9.09 2.04
CA ASP A 94 18.31 -9.49 3.19
C ASP A 94 18.47 -8.36 4.22
N ALA A 95 18.47 -7.11 3.75
CA ALA A 95 18.62 -5.91 4.58
C ALA A 95 17.52 -4.88 4.29
N GLU A 96 17.27 -4.00 5.25
CA GLU A 96 16.27 -2.94 5.16
C GLU A 96 16.58 -1.97 4.02
N ILE A 97 15.55 -1.61 3.25
CA ILE A 97 15.67 -0.63 2.17
C ILE A 97 15.50 0.77 2.76
N VAL A 98 16.58 1.54 2.75
CA VAL A 98 16.59 2.95 3.18
C VAL A 98 15.96 3.83 2.10
N LYS A 99 16.32 3.58 0.84
CA LYS A 99 15.80 4.33 -0.32
C LYS A 99 15.90 3.48 -1.57
N PHE A 100 15.02 3.71 -2.54
CA PHE A 100 15.13 3.08 -3.85
C PHE A 100 14.67 4.01 -4.96
N LEU A 101 15.09 3.70 -6.19
CA LEU A 101 14.70 4.41 -7.41
C LEU A 101 14.33 3.42 -8.50
N VAL A 102 13.40 3.85 -9.36
CA VAL A 102 13.05 3.16 -10.60
C VAL A 102 13.94 3.74 -11.70
N LEU A 103 14.73 2.89 -12.36
CA LEU A 103 15.68 3.32 -13.40
C LEU A 103 15.09 3.25 -14.81
N SER A 104 14.10 2.37 -15.01
CA SER A 104 13.38 2.23 -16.27
C SER A 104 12.09 3.05 -16.26
N GLN A 105 11.37 3.07 -17.38
CA GLN A 105 10.00 3.60 -17.45
C GLN A 105 9.02 2.74 -16.63
N ASP A 106 9.34 1.45 -16.46
CA ASP A 106 8.54 0.42 -15.79
C ASP A 106 9.27 -0.18 -14.57
N TYR A 107 8.73 -1.25 -13.97
CA TYR A 107 9.34 -1.92 -12.81
C TYR A 107 10.56 -2.81 -13.14
N SER A 108 10.97 -2.91 -14.41
CA SER A 108 12.00 -3.86 -14.85
C SER A 108 13.39 -3.62 -14.25
N LYS A 109 13.74 -2.36 -13.97
CA LYS A 109 15.03 -1.98 -13.39
C LYS A 109 14.83 -1.11 -12.16
N LEU A 110 15.27 -1.62 -11.02
CA LEU A 110 15.17 -1.00 -9.71
C LEU A 110 16.56 -0.96 -9.07
N ILE A 111 16.88 0.12 -8.37
CA ILE A 111 18.08 0.23 -7.56
C ILE A 111 17.69 0.50 -6.11
N PHE A 112 18.31 -0.23 -5.19
CA PHE A 112 18.05 -0.18 -3.76
C PHE A 112 19.30 0.26 -3.01
N LEU A 113 19.14 1.23 -2.11
CA LEU A 113 20.11 1.56 -1.07
C LEU A 113 19.69 0.81 0.19
N HIS A 114 20.52 -0.15 0.59
CA HIS A 114 20.29 -0.96 1.79
C HIS A 114 20.96 -0.34 3.01
N SER A 115 20.50 -0.73 4.20
CA SER A 115 21.06 -0.25 5.47
C SER A 115 22.37 -0.92 5.86
N ASP A 116 22.73 -2.04 5.23
CA ASP A 116 23.88 -2.86 5.62
C ASP A 116 25.21 -2.38 5.05
N ARG A 117 25.24 -1.53 3.99
CA ARG A 117 26.40 -0.75 3.50
C ARG A 117 26.00 0.50 2.72
#